data_AF-A0A956PNS6-F1
#
_entry.id   AF-A0A956PNS6-F1
#
_cell.length_a   1.000
_cell.length_b   1.000
_cell.length_c   1.000
_cell.angle_alpha   90.00
_cell.angle_beta   90.00
_cell.angle_gamma   90.00
#
_symmetry.space_group_name_H-M   'P 1'
#
loop_
_entity.id
_entity.type
_entity.pdbx_description
1 polymer ?
#
loop_
_entity_poly.entity_id
_entity_poly.type
_entity_poly.pdbx_seq_one_letter_code
_entity_poly.pdbx_strand_id
1 'polypeptide(L)'
;MSTLTPEELAQQEHYDNIGAAYNLHYADDWSLRYRERFFHAPLIKGLDLSGLRVLDAMAGAGEASSYLIAQGAEATGLHISPIPMSFYQENCPE
;
A
#
# COMPACT_ATOMS: atom_id res chain seq x y z
N MET A 1 -14.44 6.78 19.40
CA MET A 1 -14.36 6.55 17.95
C MET A 1 -14.18 7.91 17.31
N SER A 2 -13.04 8.17 16.67
CA SER A 2 -12.87 9.42 15.91
C SER A 2 -13.85 9.38 14.74
N THR A 3 -14.76 10.34 14.68
CA THR A 3 -15.66 10.51 13.53
C THR A 3 -14.84 11.08 12.38
N LEU A 4 -14.88 10.42 11.22
CA LEU A 4 -14.25 10.92 10.00
C LEU A 4 -14.79 12.31 9.65
N THR A 5 -13.96 13.18 9.10
CA THR A 5 -14.40 14.47 8.55
C THR A 5 -15.23 14.26 7.28
N PRO A 6 -16.00 15.26 6.82
CA PRO A 6 -16.71 15.17 5.54
C PRO A 6 -15.79 14.86 4.35
N GLU A 7 -14.56 15.38 4.35
CA GLU A 7 -13.56 15.13 3.32
C GLU A 7 -13.03 13.69 3.37
N GLU A 8 -12.79 13.16 4.58
CA GLU A 8 -12.39 11.77 4.78
C GLU A 8 -13.50 10.80 4.36
N LEU A 9 -14.77 11.13 4.64
CA LEU A 9 -15.92 10.34 4.17
C LEU A 9 -16.01 10.34 2.64
N ALA A 10 -15.86 11.50 2.00
CA ALA A 10 -15.86 11.59 0.54
C ALA A 10 -14.70 10.81 -0.09
N GLN A 11 -13.52 10.82 0.55
CA GLN A 11 -12.37 10.05 0.08
C GLN A 11 -12.56 8.54 0.28
N GLN A 12 -13.14 8.12 1.40
CA GLN A 12 -13.53 6.74 1.64
C GLN A 12 -14.51 6.26 0.56
N GLU A 13 -15.62 6.98 0.35
CA GLU A 13 -16.62 6.65 -0.66
C GLU A 13 -16.01 6.57 -2.07
N HIS A 14 -15.10 7.50 -2.41
CA HIS A 14 -14.40 7.46 -3.68
C HIS A 14 -13.63 6.15 -3.89
N TYR A 15 -12.80 5.75 -2.92
CA TYR A 15 -11.99 4.54 -3.03
C TYR A 15 -12.78 3.25 -2.82
N ASP A 16 -13.89 3.28 -2.08
CA ASP A 16 -14.83 2.16 -2.02
C ASP A 16 -15.41 1.87 -3.41
N ASN A 17 -15.71 2.93 -4.18
CA ASN A 17 -16.29 2.80 -5.51
C ASN A 17 -15.28 2.35 -6.57
N ILE A 18 -14.04 2.84 -6.53
CA ILE A 18 -13.06 2.61 -7.60
C ILE A 18 -11.96 1.60 -7.26
N GLY A 19 -11.78 1.24 -5.98
CA GLY A 19 -10.59 0.57 -5.49
C GLY A 19 -10.24 -0.73 -6.22
N ALA A 20 -11.23 -1.56 -6.53
CA ALA A 20 -11.02 -2.81 -7.27
C ALA A 20 -10.56 -2.57 -8.72
N ALA A 21 -11.21 -1.65 -9.43
CA ALA A 21 -10.85 -1.31 -10.81
C ALA A 21 -9.49 -0.59 -10.87
N TYR A 22 -9.21 0.25 -9.87
CA TYR A 22 -7.92 0.91 -9.69
C TYR A 22 -6.81 -0.13 -9.54
N ASN A 23 -6.98 -1.08 -8.61
CA ASN A 23 -6.01 -2.15 -8.39
C ASN A 23 -5.76 -2.95 -9.68
N LEU A 24 -6.83 -3.42 -10.35
CA LEU A 24 -6.69 -4.19 -11.60
C LEU A 24 -5.93 -3.42 -12.69
N HIS A 25 -6.12 -2.10 -12.77
CA HIS A 25 -5.44 -1.28 -13.78
C HIS A 25 -3.96 -1.04 -13.46
N TYR A 26 -3.61 -0.93 -12.18
CA TYR A 26 -2.29 -0.50 -11.73
C TYR A 26 -1.42 -1.64 -11.16
N ALA A 27 -1.96 -2.85 -10.98
CA ALA A 27 -1.24 -4.00 -10.44
C ALA A 27 -0.71 -4.95 -11.52
N ASP A 28 -0.63 -4.53 -12.79
CA ASP A 28 -0.02 -5.34 -13.83
C ASP A 28 1.51 -5.47 -13.63
N ASP A 29 2.08 -6.54 -14.16
CA ASP A 29 3.51 -6.87 -14.02
C ASP A 29 4.45 -5.72 -14.42
N TRP A 30 4.10 -4.92 -15.43
CA TRP A 30 4.96 -3.83 -15.89
C TRP A 30 4.87 -2.62 -14.97
N SER A 31 3.67 -2.30 -14.49
CA SER A 31 3.48 -1.27 -13.47
C SER A 31 4.25 -1.59 -12.18
N LEU A 32 4.18 -2.84 -11.71
CA LEU A 32 4.90 -3.29 -10.52
C LEU A 32 6.43 -3.16 -10.70
N ARG A 33 6.97 -3.72 -11.80
CA ARG A 33 8.41 -3.62 -12.12
C ARG A 33 8.89 -2.18 -12.28
N TYR A 34 8.05 -1.32 -12.85
CA TYR A 34 8.36 0.10 -12.98
C TYR A 34 8.48 0.76 -11.60
N ARG A 35 7.51 0.53 -10.70
CA ARG A 35 7.54 1.09 -9.33
C ARG A 35 8.74 0.57 -8.55
N GLU A 36 9.02 -0.72 -8.61
CA GLU A 36 10.20 -1.28 -7.94
C GLU A 36 11.48 -0.58 -8.38
N ARG A 37 11.69 -0.48 -9.70
CA ARG A 37 12.94 0.07 -10.27
C ARG A 37 13.10 1.57 -10.02
N PHE A 38 12.04 2.34 -10.17
CA PHE A 38 12.13 3.80 -10.23
C PHE A 38 11.63 4.50 -8.97
N PHE A 39 10.78 3.86 -8.17
CA PHE A 39 10.23 4.45 -6.94
C PHE A 39 10.74 3.72 -5.69
N HIS A 40 10.43 2.42 -5.52
CA HIS A 40 10.69 1.73 -4.26
C HIS A 40 12.18 1.55 -3.98
N ALA A 41 12.95 1.04 -4.96
CA ALA A 41 14.38 0.84 -4.76
C ALA A 41 15.16 2.14 -4.50
N PRO A 42 14.91 3.25 -5.23
CA PRO A 42 15.53 4.54 -4.92
C PRO A 42 15.08 5.13 -3.57
N LEU A 43 13.80 4.98 -3.20
CA LEU A 43 13.24 5.52 -1.95
C LEU A 43 13.99 5.03 -0.72
N ILE A 44 14.37 3.75 -0.70
CA ILE A 44 15.00 3.09 0.46
C ILE A 44 16.49 2.84 0.29
N LYS A 45 17.11 3.40 -0.75
CA LYS A 45 18.52 3.16 -1.07
C LYS A 45 19.43 3.57 0.10
N GLY A 46 20.21 2.60 0.60
CA GLY A 46 21.17 2.82 1.68
C GLY A 46 20.57 2.72 3.08
N LEU A 47 19.29 2.37 3.20
CA LEU A 47 18.66 2.05 4.47
C LEU A 47 18.75 0.54 4.71
N ASP A 48 19.09 0.14 5.93
CA ASP A 48 18.88 -1.22 6.41
C ASP A 48 17.50 -1.26 7.07
N LEU A 49 16.58 -2.02 6.47
CA LEU A 49 15.20 -2.13 6.94
C LEU A 49 14.97 -3.34 7.84
N SER A 50 16.00 -4.17 8.05
CA SER A 50 15.89 -5.44 8.77
C SER A 50 15.33 -5.25 10.18
N GLY A 51 14.13 -5.79 10.44
CA GLY A 51 13.44 -5.70 11.72
C GLY A 51 12.91 -4.31 12.08
N LEU A 52 12.96 -3.35 11.16
CA LEU A 52 12.38 -2.03 11.38
C LEU A 52 10.86 -2.08 11.20
N ARG A 53 10.15 -1.41 12.11
CA ARG A 53 8.70 -1.24 12.02
C ARG A 53 8.40 -0.06 11.11
N VAL A 54 7.71 -0.31 10.00
CA VAL A 54 7.42 0.71 8.99
C VAL A 54 5.91 0.86 8.84
N LEU A 55 5.42 2.09 8.85
CA LEU A 55 4.02 2.40 8.54
C LEU A 55 3.92 2.82 7.07
N ASP A 56 3.18 2.06 6.27
CA ASP A 56 2.73 2.47 4.95
C ASP A 56 1.36 3.13 5.08
N ALA A 57 1.36 4.46 5.20
CA ALA A 57 0.13 5.24 5.29
C ALA A 57 -0.45 5.46 3.89
N MET A 58 -1.72 5.10 3.70
CA MET A 58 -2.40 5.05 2.40
C MET A 58 -1.89 3.89 1.52
N ALA A 59 -1.71 2.72 2.13
CA ALA A 59 -1.02 1.56 1.55
C ALA A 59 -1.65 0.92 0.30
N GLY A 60 -2.84 1.34 -0.12
CA GLY A 60 -3.55 0.76 -1.26
C GLY A 60 -3.67 -0.77 -1.13
N ALA A 61 -3.27 -1.49 -2.19
CA ALA A 61 -3.27 -2.95 -2.22
C ALA A 61 -1.95 -3.58 -1.73
N GLY A 62 -1.04 -2.78 -1.15
CA GLY A 62 0.17 -3.27 -0.48
C GLY A 62 1.41 -3.44 -1.38
N GLU A 63 1.45 -2.81 -2.55
CA GLU A 63 2.60 -2.92 -3.45
C GLU A 63 3.89 -2.37 -2.82
N ALA A 64 3.81 -1.24 -2.11
CA ALA A 64 4.97 -0.69 -1.40
C ALA A 64 5.30 -1.50 -0.15
N SER A 65 4.29 -1.83 0.69
CA SER A 65 4.47 -2.73 1.84
C SER A 65 5.12 -4.06 1.48
N SER A 66 4.65 -4.76 0.44
CA SER A 66 5.21 -6.05 0.02
C SER A 66 6.69 -5.93 -0.35
N TYR A 67 7.06 -4.84 -1.02
CA TYR A 67 8.46 -4.55 -1.33
C TYR A 67 9.28 -4.30 -0.05
N LEU A 68 8.76 -3.51 0.90
CA LEU A 68 9.42 -3.23 2.19
C LEU A 68 9.62 -4.51 3.01
N ILE A 69 8.61 -5.37 3.07
CA ILE A 69 8.67 -6.70 3.72
C ILE A 69 9.77 -7.55 3.08
N ALA A 70 9.86 -7.56 1.74
CA ALA A 70 10.92 -8.27 1.03
C ALA A 70 12.33 -7.72 1.32
N GLN A 71 12.45 -6.48 1.81
CA GLN A 71 13.71 -5.90 2.30
C GLN A 71 13.96 -6.14 3.80
N GLY A 72 13.11 -6.91 4.48
CA GLY A 72 13.27 -7.28 5.89
C GLY A 72 12.53 -6.38 6.89
N ALA A 73 11.70 -5.44 6.42
CA ALA A 73 10.89 -4.61 7.30
C ALA A 73 9.69 -5.38 7.91
N GLU A 74 9.27 -4.97 9.09
CA GLU A 74 7.96 -5.28 9.66
C GLU A 74 6.98 -4.16 9.25
N ALA A 75 6.37 -4.28 8.06
CA ALA A 75 5.50 -3.24 7.50
C ALA A 75 4.04 -3.40 7.95
N THR A 76 3.44 -2.31 8.43
CA THR A 76 2.01 -2.19 8.72
C THR A 76 1.37 -1.24 7.71
N GLY A 77 0.35 -1.72 7.00
CA GLY A 77 -0.44 -0.91 6.07
C GLY A 77 -1.64 -0.25 6.76
N LEU A 78 -1.94 0.99 6.36
CA LEU A 78 -3.15 1.69 6.74
C LEU A 78 -3.83 2.26 5.50
N HIS A 79 -5.13 2.03 5.35
CA HIS A 79 -5.92 2.61 4.27
C HIS A 79 -7.34 2.96 4.74
N ILE A 80 -7.93 4.00 4.16
CA ILE A 80 -9.24 4.53 4.57
C ILE A 80 -10.41 3.67 4.08
N SER A 81 -10.24 3.07 2.90
CA SER A 81 -11.20 2.15 2.29
C SER A 81 -10.85 0.70 2.60
N PRO A 82 -11.82 -0.15 2.99
CA PRO A 82 -11.61 -1.58 3.14
C PRO A 82 -11.36 -2.32 1.82
N ILE A 83 -11.71 -1.75 0.66
CA ILE A 83 -11.63 -2.45 -0.63
C ILE A 83 -10.16 -2.74 -1.03
N PRO A 84 -9.22 -1.78 -1.01
CA PRO A 84 -7.81 -2.11 -1.23
C PRO A 84 -7.21 -3.00 -0.14
N MET A 85 -7.76 -2.95 1.08
CA MET A 85 -7.25 -3.76 2.20
C MET A 85 -7.50 -5.25 2.05
N SER A 86 -8.53 -5.68 1.32
CA SER A 86 -8.68 -7.10 1.02
C SER A 86 -7.53 -7.61 0.14
N PHE A 87 -7.12 -6.84 -0.87
CA PHE A 87 -5.95 -7.19 -1.71
C PHE A 87 -4.64 -7.08 -0.94
N TYR A 88 -4.53 -6.10 -0.03
CA TYR A 88 -3.36 -5.97 0.83
C TYR A 88 -3.10 -7.23 1.64
N GLN A 89 -4.14 -7.82 2.24
CA GLN A 89 -4.02 -9.07 3.01
C GLN A 89 -3.54 -10.24 2.14
N GLU A 90 -3.90 -10.26 0.86
CA GLU A 90 -3.44 -11.28 -0.10
C GLU A 90 -1.96 -11.04 -0.49
N ASN A 91 -1.57 -9.78 -0.66
CA ASN A 91 -0.23 -9.39 -1.14
C ASN A 91 0.83 -9.30 -0.03
N CYS A 92 0.42 -9.07 1.21
CA CYS A 92 1.29 -8.84 2.36
C CYS A 92 0.91 -9.79 3.51
N PRO A 93 1.36 -11.05 3.46
CA PRO A 93 1.14 -11.99 4.56
C PRO A 93 1.92 -11.59 5.82
N GLU A 94 1.39 -11.97 6.99
CA GLU A 94 2.03 -11.81 8.31
C GLU A 94 3.31 -12.63 8.47
#